data_AF-A0A382T191-F1
#
_entry.id   AF-A0A382T191-F1
#
_cell.length_a   1.000
_cell.length_b   1.000
_cell.length_c   1.000
_cell.angle_alpha   90.00
_cell.angle_beta   90.00
_cell.angle_gamma   90.00
#
_symmetry.space_group_name_H-M   'P 1'
#
loop_
_entity.id
_entity.type
_entity.pdbx_description
1 polymer ?
#
loop_
_entity_poly.entity_id
_entity_poly.type
_entity_poly.pdbx_seq_one_letter_code
_entity_poly.pdbx_strand_id
1 'polypeptide(L)' 'HANTRESAINRMRIALSEMVIEGIKTNKDLQIEIMQHDAFHRGETDINYLENRLGL' A
#
# COMPACT_ATOMS: atom_id res chain seq x y z
N HIS A 1 9.44 3.52 -9.67
CA HIS A 1 10.10 4.82 -9.43
C HIS A 1 9.24 5.95 -10.00
N ALA A 2 9.16 7.09 -9.31
CA ALA A 2 8.45 8.30 -9.75
C ALA A 2 9.04 9.53 -9.05
N ASN A 3 8.78 10.72 -9.60
CA ASN A 3 9.38 11.97 -9.15
C ASN A 3 8.71 12.57 -7.90
N THR A 4 7.49 12.14 -7.57
CA THR A 4 6.77 12.58 -6.37
C THR A 4 6.18 11.40 -5.61
N ARG A 5 5.97 11.56 -4.30
CA ARG A 5 5.32 10.55 -3.45
C ARG A 5 3.95 10.18 -4.00
N GLU A 6 3.13 11.18 -4.31
CA GLU A 6 1.81 11.00 -4.88
C GLU A 6 1.85 10.18 -6.19
N SER A 7 2.75 10.54 -7.11
CA SER A 7 2.91 9.80 -8.37
C SER A 7 3.41 8.37 -8.13
N ALA A 8 4.26 8.14 -7.13
CA ALA A 8 4.73 6.81 -6.75
C ALA A 8 3.58 5.95 -6.20
N ILE A 9 2.75 6.51 -5.32
CA ILE A 9 1.59 5.82 -4.74
C ILE A 9 0.57 5.50 -5.84
N ASN A 10 0.24 6.46 -6.71
CA ASN A 10 -0.69 6.22 -7.83
C ASN A 10 -0.19 5.11 -8.77
N ARG A 11 1.11 5.08 -9.10
CA ARG A 11 1.70 3.99 -9.88
C ARG A 11 1.61 2.64 -9.16
N MET A 12 1.84 2.61 -7.85
CA MET A 12 1.72 1.39 -7.05
C MET A 12 0.27 0.88 -7.06
N ARG A 13 -0.73 1.76 -6.93
CA ARG A 13 -2.14 1.40 -7.01
C ARG A 13 -2.51 0.77 -8.34
N ILE A 14 -2.05 1.35 -9.45
CA ILE A 14 -2.27 0.79 -10.79
C ILE A 14 -1.61 -0.59 -10.90
N ALA A 15 -0.33 -0.70 -10.54
CA ALA A 15 0.40 -1.97 -10.60
C ALA A 15 -0.25 -3.07 -9.74
N LEU A 16 -0.72 -2.73 -8.54
CA LEU A 16 -1.46 -3.67 -7.69
C LEU A 16 -2.81 -4.06 -8.32
N SER A 17 -3.53 -3.13 -8.94
CA SER A 17 -4.81 -3.45 -9.60
C SER A 17 -4.64 -4.42 -10.77
N GLU A 18 -3.55 -4.29 -11.52
CA GLU A 18 -3.21 -5.13 -12.69
C GLU A 18 -2.50 -6.44 -12.29
N MET A 19 -2.00 -6.56 -11.07
CA MET A 19 -1.29 -7.75 -10.60
C MET A 19 -2.24 -8.95 -10.49
N VAL A 20 -2.01 -9.97 -11.31
CA VAL A 20 -2.74 -11.25 -11.25
C VAL A 20 -1.77 -12.35 -10.82
N ILE A 21 -2.09 -13.03 -9.73
CA ILE A 21 -1.32 -14.16 -9.20
C ILE A 21 -2.31 -15.28 -8.91
N GLU A 22 -2.08 -16.43 -9.52
CA GLU A 22 -2.92 -17.62 -9.38
C GLU A 22 -2.17 -18.74 -8.63
N GLY A 23 -2.90 -19.60 -7.94
CA GLY A 23 -2.35 -20.79 -7.28
C GLY A 23 -1.72 -20.56 -5.90
N ILE A 24 -1.49 -19.31 -5.49
CA ILE A 24 -0.98 -18.97 -4.15
C ILE A 24 -1.70 -17.75 -3.57
N LYS A 25 -1.77 -17.68 -2.24
CA LYS A 25 -2.20 -16.48 -1.53
C LYS A 25 -1.08 -15.44 -1.52
N THR A 26 -1.46 -14.18 -1.58
CA THR A 26 -0.53 -13.04 -1.51
C THR A 26 -1.05 -12.01 -0.52
N ASN A 27 -0.20 -11.06 -0.14
CA ASN A 27 -0.59 -9.92 0.70
C ASN A 27 -1.08 -8.73 -0.13
N LYS A 28 -1.50 -8.95 -1.39
CA LYS A 28 -1.94 -7.90 -2.31
C LYS A 28 -3.01 -6.99 -1.69
N ASP A 29 -4.01 -7.58 -1.03
CA ASP A 29 -5.11 -6.83 -0.41
C ASP A 29 -4.62 -5.90 0.70
N LEU A 30 -3.69 -6.38 1.53
CA LEU A 30 -3.05 -5.56 2.56
C LEU A 30 -2.27 -4.38 1.96
N GLN A 31 -1.52 -4.62 0.87
CA GLN A 31 -0.80 -3.55 0.18
C GLN A 31 -1.76 -2.52 -0.42
N ILE A 32 -2.89 -2.96 -0.99
CA ILE A 32 -3.93 -2.06 -1.50
C ILE A 32 -4.50 -1.18 -0.38
N GLU A 33 -4.80 -1.76 0.78
CA GLU A 33 -5.31 -1.01 1.93
C GLU A 33 -4.31 0.07 2.38
N ILE A 34 -3.03 -0.28 2.52
CA ILE A 34 -1.97 0.67 2.91
C ILE A 34 -1.91 1.82 1.90
N MET A 35 -1.96 1.52 0.60
CA MET A 35 -1.97 2.54 -0.47
C MET A 35 -3.26 3.36 -0.55
N GLN A 36 -4.31 3.03 0.21
CA GLN A 36 -5.54 3.80 0.31
C GLN A 36 -5.58 4.70 1.55
N HIS A 37 -4.68 4.50 2.51
CA HIS A 37 -4.75 5.19 3.79
C HIS A 37 -4.18 6.61 3.73
N ASP A 38 -4.94 7.60 4.22
CA ASP A 38 -4.55 9.01 4.18
C ASP A 38 -3.25 9.32 4.92
N ALA A 39 -3.03 8.72 6.10
CA ALA A 39 -1.78 8.93 6.85
C ALA A 39 -0.57 8.42 6.06
N PHE A 40 -0.75 7.31 5.31
CA PHE A 40 0.29 6.82 4.42
C PHE A 40 0.49 7.77 3.24
N HIS A 41 -0.55 8.35 2.65
CA HIS A 41 -0.38 9.36 1.58
C HIS A 41 0.40 10.58 2.07
N ARG A 42 0.07 11.10 3.26
CA ARG A 42 0.75 12.25 3.87
C ARG A 42 2.16 11.95 4.36
N GLY A 43 2.52 10.67 4.53
CA GLY A 43 3.81 10.27 5.09
C GLY A 43 3.89 10.44 6.61
N GLU A 44 2.74 10.52 7.27
CA GLU A 44 2.58 10.70 8.72
C GLU A 44 2.45 9.34 9.42
N THR A 45 3.34 8.40 9.09
CA THR A 45 3.33 7.03 9.66
C THR A 45 4.64 6.75 10.37
N ASP A 46 4.55 6.18 11.58
CA ASP A 46 5.71 5.68 12.32
C ASP A 46 5.92 4.17 12.10
N ILE A 47 6.87 3.59 12.83
CA ILE A 47 7.20 2.16 12.74
C ILE A 47 6.07 1.24 13.25
N ASN A 48 5.19 1.75 14.11
CA ASN A 48 4.10 0.99 14.72
C ASN A 48 2.79 1.10 13.90
N TYR A 49 2.79 1.89 12.83
CA TYR A 49 1.62 2.13 11.98
C TYR A 49 0.89 0.83 11.59
N LEU A 50 1.63 -0.18 11.15
CA LEU A 50 1.04 -1.42 10.67
C LEU A 50 0.51 -2.29 11.82
N GLU A 51 1.21 -2.37 12.94
CA GLU A 51 0.77 -3.11 14.13
C GLU A 51 -0.52 -2.51 14.70
N ASN A 52 -0.53 -1.18 14.90
CA ASN A 52 -1.70 -0.45 15.37
C ASN A 52 -2.90 -0.61 14.43
N ARG A 53 -2.65 -0.65 13.12
CA ARG A 53 -3.71 -0.78 12.10
C ARG A 53 -4.31 -2.19 12.07
N LEU A 54 -3.49 -3.21 12.25
CA LEU A 54 -3.91 -4.61 12.23
C LEU A 54 -4.41 -5.10 13.59
N GLY A 55 -4.26 -4.29 14.64
CA GLY A 55 -4.63 -4.66 16.01
C GLY A 55 -3.77 -5.81 16.55
N LEU A 56 -2.50 -5.85 16.15
CA LEU A 56 -1.51 -6.83 16.57
C LEU A 56 -0.84 -6.45 17.90
#